data_AF-A0A626QDN9-F1
#
_entry.id   AF-A0A626QDN9-F1
#
_cell.length_a   1.000
_cell.length_b   1.000
_cell.length_c   1.000
_cell.angle_alpha   90.00
_cell.angle_beta   90.00
_cell.angle_gamma   90.00
#
_symmetry.space_group_name_H-M   'P 1'
#
loop_
_entity.id
_entity.type
_entity.pdbx_description
1 polymer ?
#
loop_
_entity_poly.entity_id
_entity_poly.type
_entity_poly.pdbx_seq_one_letter_code
_entity_poly.pdbx_strand_id
1 'polypeptide(L)'
;MPKDGKQRDIWKKAVALGWSDGRQKADEIFTANFNRLTRDYTGMLRYSTLLQQGMIKAPVITQQQQTVTGDKNRLMLGDKTKRMKQQAEFDINKRSWKPTIR
;
A
#
# COMPACT_ATOMS: atom_id res chain seq x y z
N MET A 1 17.75 35.13 18.06
CA MET A 1 17.77 34.61 19.46
C MET A 1 17.03 35.60 20.37
N PRO A 2 16.34 35.14 21.44
CA PRO A 2 15.53 36.03 22.29
C PRO A 2 16.42 37.08 22.97
N LYS A 3 16.01 38.35 22.88
CA LYS A 3 16.84 39.51 23.25
C LYS A 3 16.69 39.93 24.71
N ASP A 4 15.63 39.48 25.39
CA ASP A 4 15.33 39.79 26.81
C ASP A 4 14.75 38.59 27.58
N GLY A 5 14.80 38.61 28.91
CA GLY A 5 14.36 37.53 29.80
C GLY A 5 12.92 37.07 29.54
N LYS A 6 11.98 38.02 29.36
CA LYS A 6 10.58 37.71 29.01
C LYS A 6 10.46 36.95 27.68
N GLN A 7 11.27 37.32 26.68
CA GLN A 7 11.27 36.64 25.39
C GLN A 7 11.88 35.23 25.49
N ARG A 8 12.87 35.02 26.36
CA ARG A 8 13.45 33.70 26.62
C ARG A 8 12.44 32.76 27.26
N ASP A 9 11.62 33.23 28.19
CA ASP A 9 10.60 32.40 28.84
C ASP A 9 9.49 31.99 27.88
N ILE A 10 9.04 32.92 27.04
CA ILE A 10 8.06 32.63 25.96
C ILE A 10 8.65 31.59 25.00
N TRP A 11 9.91 31.77 24.58
CA TRP A 11 10.58 30.82 23.69
C TRP A 11 10.70 29.44 24.32
N LYS A 12 11.13 29.33 25.59
CA LYS A 12 11.22 28.06 26.30
C LYS A 12 9.87 27.34 26.37
N LYS A 13 8.79 28.07 26.68
CA LYS A 13 7.43 27.52 26.71
C LYS A 13 6.99 27.04 25.34
N ALA A 14 7.21 27.83 24.29
CA ALA A 14 6.85 27.47 22.93
C ALA A 14 7.62 26.23 22.43
N VAL A 15 8.91 26.11 22.77
CA VAL A 15 9.73 24.93 22.44
C VAL A 15 9.23 23.68 23.19
N ALA A 16 8.96 23.80 24.49
CA ALA A 16 8.43 22.69 25.29
C ALA A 16 7.08 22.21 24.75
N LEU A 17 6.19 23.14 24.39
CA LEU A 17 4.91 22.83 23.77
C LEU A 17 5.10 22.13 22.42
N GLY A 18 5.90 22.73 21.52
CA GLY A 18 6.15 22.15 20.19
C GLY A 18 6.80 20.76 20.24
N TRP A 19 7.65 20.51 21.24
CA TRP A 19 8.23 19.18 21.47
C TRP A 19 7.18 18.16 21.93
N SER A 20 6.29 18.56 22.84
CA SER A 20 5.19 17.71 23.30
C SER A 20 4.23 17.39 22.16
N ASP A 21 3.78 18.41 21.43
CA ASP A 21 2.88 18.27 20.29
C ASP A 21 3.51 17.43 19.17
N GLY A 22 4.80 17.62 18.92
CA GLY A 22 5.55 16.82 17.94
C GLY A 22 5.59 15.34 18.29
N ARG A 23 5.81 15.00 19.57
CA ARG A 23 5.76 13.61 20.03
C ARG A 23 4.36 13.01 19.88
N GLN A 24 3.33 13.73 20.33
CA GLN A 24 1.96 13.26 20.20
C GLN A 24 1.59 13.00 18.72
N LYS A 25 1.92 13.92 17.82
CA LYS A 25 1.67 13.73 16.38
C LYS A 25 2.45 12.56 15.81
N ALA A 26 3.69 12.35 16.24
CA ALA A 26 4.49 11.21 15.80
C ALA A 26 3.84 9.88 16.23
N ASP A 27 3.33 9.81 17.47
CA ASP A 27 2.63 8.64 17.98
C ASP A 27 1.33 8.38 17.21
N GLU A 28 0.53 9.41 16.94
CA GLU A 28 -0.70 9.31 16.13
C GLU A 28 -0.41 8.78 14.71
N ILE A 29 0.62 9.32 14.04
CA ILE A 29 1.05 8.87 12.72
C ILE A 29 1.53 7.42 12.76
N PHE A 30 2.29 7.05 13.79
CA PHE A 30 2.77 5.69 13.98
C PHE A 30 1.59 4.72 14.13
N THR A 31 0.63 5.02 14.99
CA THR A 31 -0.57 4.20 15.18
C THR A 31 -1.38 4.08 13.89
N ALA A 32 -1.58 5.17 13.15
CA ALA A 32 -2.31 5.14 11.88
C ALA A 32 -1.62 4.24 10.84
N ASN A 33 -0.29 4.35 10.72
CA ASN A 33 0.50 3.52 9.79
C ASN A 33 0.50 2.04 10.20
N PHE A 34 0.60 1.76 11.50
CA PHE A 34 0.55 0.40 12.02
C PHE A 34 -0.81 -0.26 11.76
N ASN A 35 -1.91 0.47 11.99
CA ASN A 35 -3.27 0.01 11.69
C ASN A 35 -3.45 -0.25 10.19
N ARG A 36 -2.92 0.62 9.33
CA ARG A 36 -2.93 0.42 7.88
C ARG A 36 -2.17 -0.84 7.47
N LEU A 37 -0.96 -1.04 7.99
CA LEU A 37 -0.15 -2.22 7.71
C LEU A 37 -0.89 -3.50 8.12
N THR A 38 -1.48 -3.50 9.32
CA THR A 38 -2.26 -4.63 9.84
C THR A 38 -3.46 -4.93 8.95
N ARG A 39 -4.22 -3.91 8.54
CA ARG A 39 -5.36 -4.05 7.62
C ARG A 39 -4.93 -4.61 6.27
N ASP A 40 -3.85 -4.08 5.70
CA ASP A 40 -3.40 -4.46 4.35
C ASP A 40 -2.85 -5.90 4.36
N TYR A 41 -2.09 -6.28 5.39
CA TYR A 41 -1.60 -7.65 5.59
C TYR A 41 -2.74 -8.66 5.78
N THR A 42 -3.67 -8.37 6.71
CA THR A 42 -4.82 -9.24 6.96
C THR A 42 -5.73 -9.36 5.74
N GLY A 43 -5.89 -8.28 4.98
CA GLY A 43 -6.59 -8.27 3.70
C GLY A 43 -5.95 -9.18 2.66
N MET A 44 -4.63 -9.13 2.48
CA MET A 44 -3.90 -10.02 1.55
C MET A 44 -4.00 -11.49 1.95
N LEU A 45 -3.91 -11.80 3.25
CA LEU A 45 -4.08 -13.16 3.75
C LEU A 45 -5.50 -13.68 3.49
N ARG A 46 -6.51 -12.83 3.72
CA ARG A 46 -7.92 -13.15 3.42
C ARG A 46 -8.12 -13.38 1.92
N TYR A 47 -7.55 -12.53 1.06
CA TYR A 47 -7.57 -12.73 -0.39
C TYR A 47 -6.98 -14.08 -0.78
N SER A 48 -5.81 -14.44 -0.25
CA SER A 48 -5.16 -15.72 -0.52
C SER A 48 -6.05 -16.92 -0.12
N THR A 49 -6.69 -16.82 1.05
CA THR A 49 -7.62 -17.84 1.54
C THR A 49 -8.84 -17.97 0.62
N LEU A 50 -9.48 -16.85 0.27
CA LEU A 50 -10.66 -16.85 -0.60
C LEU A 50 -10.35 -17.34 -2.01
N LEU A 51 -9.15 -17.03 -2.53
CA LEU A 51 -8.66 -17.54 -3.80
C LEU A 51 -8.51 -19.08 -3.76
N GLN A 52 -7.91 -19.62 -2.71
CA GLN A 52 -7.81 -21.08 -2.52
C GLN A 52 -9.18 -21.76 -2.38
N GLN A 53 -10.13 -21.07 -1.75
CA GLN A 53 -11.51 -21.53 -1.61
C GLN A 53 -12.35 -21.33 -2.89
N GLY A 54 -11.80 -20.77 -3.96
CA GLY A 54 -12.53 -20.52 -5.22
C GLY A 54 -13.58 -19.42 -5.13
N MET A 55 -13.57 -18.60 -4.08
CA MET A 55 -14.53 -17.51 -3.85
C MET A 55 -14.10 -16.19 -4.52
N ILE A 56 -12.86 -16.11 -5.01
CA ILE A 56 -12.33 -14.99 -5.79
C ILE A 56 -11.70 -15.55 -7.06
N LYS A 57 -11.97 -14.91 -8.20
CA LYS A 57 -11.26 -15.19 -9.45
C LYS A 57 -9.96 -14.39 -9.49
N ALA A 58 -8.85 -15.08 -9.78
CA ALA A 58 -7.55 -14.45 -9.94
C ALA A 58 -7.56 -13.45 -11.11
N PRO A 59 -6.75 -12.38 -11.05
CA PRO A 59 -6.63 -11.44 -12.15
C PRO A 59 -6.03 -12.15 -13.38
N VAL A 60 -6.56 -11.83 -14.55
CA VAL A 60 -6.03 -12.34 -15.82
C VAL A 60 -4.91 -11.40 -16.27
N ILE A 61 -3.68 -11.90 -16.33
CA ILE A 61 -2.51 -11.14 -16.80
C ILE A 61 -2.21 -11.58 -18.24
N THR A 62 -2.16 -10.62 -19.16
CA THR A 62 -1.66 -10.84 -20.51
C THR A 62 -0.22 -10.35 -20.59
N GLN A 63 0.68 -11.19 -21.12
CA GLN A 63 2.06 -10.83 -21.39
C GLN A 63 2.22 -10.67 -22.90
N GLN A 64 2.61 -9.48 -23.35
CA GLN A 64 3.04 -9.25 -24.72
C GLN A 64 4.56 -9.13 -24.71
N GLN A 65 5.22 -10.00 -25.49
CA GLN A 65 6.66 -9.92 -25.71
C GLN A 65 6.88 -9.34 -27.11
N GLN A 66 7.48 -8.16 -27.18
CA GLN A 66 7.91 -7.56 -28.44
C GLN A 66 9.42 -7.80 -28.56
N THR A 67 9.81 -8.56 -29.60
CA THR A 67 11.21 -8.96 -29.80
C THR A 67 12.08 -7.77 -30.18
N VAL A 68 11.52 -6.78 -30.88
CA VAL A 68 12.20 -5.53 -31.26
C VAL A 68 11.19 -4.38 -31.17
N THR A 69 11.49 -3.38 -30.36
CA THR A 69 10.71 -2.13 -30.26
C THR A 69 11.67 -0.96 -30.40
N GLY A 70 11.45 -0.04 -31.36
CA GLY A 70 12.40 1.06 -31.60
C GLY A 70 12.06 1.98 -32.76
N ASP A 71 12.63 3.18 -32.75
CA ASP A 71 12.61 4.15 -33.85
C ASP A 71 14.01 4.25 -34.53
N LYS A 72 14.22 5.21 -35.45
CA LYS A 72 15.50 5.37 -36.14
C LYS A 72 16.69 5.65 -35.21
N ASN A 73 16.46 6.09 -33.97
CA ASN A 73 17.50 6.52 -33.04
C ASN A 73 17.60 5.64 -31.77
N ARG A 74 16.69 4.67 -31.58
CA ARG A 74 16.72 3.79 -30.40
C ARG A 74 16.11 2.43 -30.71
N LEU A 75 16.85 1.37 -30.39
CA LEU A 75 16.42 -0.03 -30.47
C LEU A 75 16.34 -0.61 -29.05
N MET A 76 15.20 -1.22 -28.69
CA MET A 76 15.04 -2.05 -27.49
C MET A 76 14.81 -3.49 -27.91
N LEU A 77 15.65 -4.39 -27.40
CA LEU A 77 15.57 -5.84 -27.64
C LEU A 77 14.94 -6.51 -26.43
N GLY A 78 13.93 -7.35 -26.68
CA GLY A 78 13.32 -8.18 -25.63
C GLY A 78 12.38 -7.45 -24.67
N ASP A 79 11.62 -6.46 -25.14
CA ASP A 79 10.61 -5.78 -24.33
C ASP A 79 9.49 -6.76 -23.92
N LYS A 80 9.25 -6.87 -22.62
CA LYS A 80 8.18 -7.68 -22.02
C LYS A 80 7.24 -6.75 -21.28
N THR A 81 6.10 -6.47 -21.90
CA THR A 81 5.03 -5.71 -21.26
C THR A 81 4.00 -6.67 -20.68
N LYS A 82 3.79 -6.62 -19.36
CA LYS A 82 2.68 -7.30 -18.68
C LYS A 82 1.55 -6.31 -18.45
N ARG A 83 0.34 -6.64 -18.90
CA ARG A 83 -0.88 -5.85 -18.63
C ARG A 83 -1.90 -6.72 -17.90
N MET A 84 -2.56 -6.13 -16.90
CA MET A 84 -3.70 -6.77 -16.24
C MET A 84 -4.93 -6.57 -17.13
N LYS A 85 -5.50 -7.67 -17.65
CA LYS A 85 -6.68 -7.64 -18.51
C LYS A 85 -7.98 -7.59 -17.71
N GLN A 86 -8.00 -8.23 -16.54
CA GLN A 86 -9.14 -8.22 -15.62
C GLN A 86 -8.64 -8.17 -14.18
N GLN A 87 -9.29 -7.35 -13.35
CA GLN A 87 -9.03 -7.29 -11.92
C GLN A 87 -9.57 -8.53 -11.21
N ALA A 88 -9.08 -8.79 -9.99
CA ALA A 88 -9.66 -9.83 -9.17
C ALA A 88 -11.10 -9.45 -8.77
N GLU A 89 -12.02 -10.42 -8.85
CA GLU A 89 -13.44 -10.23 -8.54
C GLU A 89 -13.96 -11.36 -7.65
N PHE A 90 -14.95 -11.08 -6.81
CA PHE A 90 -15.66 -12.12 -6.07
C PHE A 90 -16.45 -13.00 -7.04
N ASP A 91 -16.36 -14.32 -6.87
CA ASP A 91 -17.18 -15.26 -7.63
C ASP A 91 -18.52 -15.47 -6.92
N ILE A 92 -19.60 -14.96 -7.49
CA ILE A 92 -20.96 -15.12 -6.95
C ILE A 92 -21.50 -16.56 -7.10
N ASN A 93 -20.86 -17.41 -7.92
CA ASN A 93 -21.31 -18.77 -8.14
C ASN A 93 -20.86 -19.70 -7.01
N LYS A 94 -21.75 -19.95 -6.05
CA LYS A 94 -21.46 -20.80 -4.88
C LYS A 94 -21.01 -22.22 -5.20
N ARG A 95 -21.26 -22.73 -6.41
CA ARG A 95 -20.87 -24.10 -6.81
C ARG A 95 -19.35 -24.25 -7.00
N SER A 96 -18.62 -23.16 -7.26
CA SER A 96 -17.16 -23.18 -7.39
C SER A 96 -16.45 -23.14 -6.02
N TRP A 97 -17.19 -22.85 -4.94
CA TRP A 97 -16.62 -22.61 -3.63
C TRP A 97 -16.26 -23.92 -2.93
N LYS A 98 -15.10 -23.92 -2.29
CA LYS A 98 -14.58 -25.01 -1.45
C LYS A 98 -14.28 -24.47 -0.06
N PRO A 99 -15.31 -24.16 0.75
CA PRO A 99 -15.11 -23.59 2.08
C PRO A 99 -14.36 -24.58 2.96
N THR A 100 -13.34 -24.09 3.66
CA THR A 100 -12.67 -24.87 4.71
C THR A 100 -13.50 -24.71 5.98
N ILE A 101 -14.28 -25.73 6.33
CA ILE A 101 -14.96 -25.77 7.63
C ILE A 101 -13.88 -26.13 8.66
N ARG A 102 -13.64 -25.26 9.64
CA ARG A 102 -12.79 -25.53 10.80
C ARG A 102 -13.66 -25.80 12.01
#